data_AF-A0A7L2NQV2-F1
#
_entry.id   AF-A0A7L2NQV2-F1
#
_cell.length_a   1.000
_cell.length_b   1.000
_cell.length_c   1.000
_cell.angle_alpha   90.00
_cell.angle_beta   90.00
_cell.angle_gamma   90.00
#
_symmetry.space_group_name_H-M   'P 1'
#
loop_
_entity.id
_entity.type
_entity.pdbx_description
1 polymer ?
#
loop_
_entity_poly.entity_id
_entity_poly.type
_entity_poly.pdbx_seq_one_letter_code
_entity_poly.pdbx_strand_id
1 'polypeptide(L)'
;GICEADNSRDSESEESEEENPAEMDMICIFSRHFQLSVPKLASRRRAVQELLSDLLHTSHSLFSDSFFPVLEPVIGVGSACEGWSPHKEEDVVYCMFVPLKPPCGYAFHLEPDTLREMPQTSMRVRVELVCTCTREQPDQKMPCFLHNSEEELKRKQVTSLLHTLCTGPYLDGEKIALWFRTFVISAWSVMPQSRHYSMKVLPSCRSCKMELMKASGRSIFVEVVFSVQQGDSDIFLSSQPTEAQFPPSTAWLESCAVAEAKFFKHVSMQAPPHSCHLKCLRLCARLLEGSGLSIYALKTTVMHLLTLIPLSEWQHRYLLMRVDDIMGYLRCCLEEKRLKHFFFGNEDMPEEISLPPAFQEAQPLNLFQHLAQDPHAQTKALQKFDKL
;
A
#
# COMPACT_ATOMS: atom_id res chain seq x y z
N GLY A 1 -21.63 -52.78 -55.43
CA GLY A 1 -20.45 -52.55 -54.59
C GLY A 1 -19.54 -51.65 -55.38
N ILE A 2 -19.30 -50.39 -55.01
CA ILE A 2 -18.86 -49.85 -53.70
C ILE A 2 -17.50 -50.43 -53.31
N CYS A 3 -16.49 -49.56 -53.36
CA CYS A 3 -15.24 -49.47 -52.57
C CYS A 3 -14.45 -48.31 -53.23
N GLU A 4 -14.76 -47.06 -52.87
CA GLU A 4 -14.17 -46.29 -51.76
C GLU A 4 -12.76 -45.80 -52.05
N ALA A 5 -12.68 -44.49 -52.32
CA ALA A 5 -11.47 -43.70 -52.29
C ALA A 5 -11.37 -43.13 -50.86
N ASP A 6 -10.41 -43.64 -50.09
CA ASP A 6 -10.06 -43.07 -48.78
C ASP A 6 -9.25 -41.80 -48.99
N ASN A 7 -9.87 -40.68 -48.68
CA ASN A 7 -9.25 -39.36 -48.57
C ASN A 7 -9.27 -39.01 -47.08
N SER A 8 -8.28 -39.47 -46.33
CA SER A 8 -8.10 -39.14 -44.92
C SER A 8 -7.69 -37.68 -44.79
N ARG A 9 -8.69 -36.80 -44.64
CA ARG A 9 -8.51 -35.47 -44.06
C ARG A 9 -8.55 -35.61 -42.55
N ASP A 10 -7.37 -35.63 -41.93
CA ASP A 10 -7.24 -35.35 -40.51
C ASP A 10 -7.86 -33.98 -40.24
N SER A 11 -9.03 -34.02 -39.62
CA SER A 11 -9.70 -32.84 -39.09
C SER A 11 -9.29 -32.78 -37.64
N GLU A 12 -8.31 -31.92 -37.33
CA GLU A 12 -8.02 -31.51 -35.96
C GLU A 12 -9.31 -30.89 -35.41
N SER A 13 -10.01 -31.65 -34.57
CA SER A 13 -11.08 -31.15 -33.75
C SER A 13 -10.45 -30.23 -32.71
N GLU A 14 -10.54 -28.92 -32.94
CA GLU A 14 -10.50 -27.94 -31.85
C GLU A 14 -11.66 -28.32 -30.90
N GLU A 15 -11.33 -29.03 -29.82
CA GLU A 15 -12.24 -29.20 -28.69
C GLU A 15 -12.50 -27.81 -28.12
N SER A 16 -13.57 -27.17 -28.59
CA SER A 16 -14.14 -26.04 -27.87
C SER A 16 -14.65 -26.59 -26.54
N GLU A 17 -13.93 -26.30 -25.46
CA GLU A 17 -14.40 -26.49 -24.09
C GLU A 17 -15.76 -25.77 -23.97
N GLU A 18 -16.86 -26.52 -24.10
CA GLU A 18 -18.21 -26.01 -23.81
C GLU A 18 -18.27 -25.68 -22.32
N GLU A 19 -18.11 -24.39 -22.00
CA GLU A 19 -18.21 -23.88 -20.63
C GLU A 19 -19.51 -24.35 -19.97
N ASN A 20 -19.41 -25.04 -18.84
CA ASN A 20 -20.55 -25.65 -18.16
C ASN A 20 -21.58 -24.57 -17.76
N PRO A 21 -22.85 -24.69 -18.18
CA PRO A 21 -23.89 -23.70 -17.88
C PRO A 21 -24.09 -23.42 -16.39
N ALA A 22 -23.85 -24.40 -15.51
CA ALA A 22 -23.95 -24.23 -14.06
C ALA A 22 -22.78 -23.42 -13.49
N GLU A 23 -21.59 -23.57 -14.07
CA GLU A 23 -20.39 -22.81 -13.72
C GLU A 23 -20.54 -21.35 -14.15
N MET A 24 -21.09 -21.12 -15.34
CA MET A 24 -21.44 -19.78 -15.83
C MET A 24 -22.49 -19.08 -14.94
N ASP A 25 -23.49 -19.82 -14.45
CA ASP A 25 -24.50 -19.30 -13.52
C ASP A 25 -23.88 -18.92 -12.16
N MET A 26 -22.99 -19.75 -11.62
CA MET A 26 -22.22 -19.41 -10.41
C MET A 26 -21.33 -18.19 -10.61
N ILE A 27 -20.57 -18.10 -11.71
CA ILE A 27 -19.77 -16.91 -12.06
C ILE A 27 -20.65 -15.67 -12.11
N CYS A 28 -21.85 -15.76 -12.68
CA CYS A 28 -22.81 -14.66 -12.73
C CYS A 28 -23.33 -14.28 -11.33
N ILE A 29 -23.64 -15.26 -10.48
CA ILE A 29 -24.10 -15.06 -9.10
C ILE A 29 -22.99 -14.40 -8.26
N PHE A 30 -21.76 -14.92 -8.29
CA PHE A 30 -20.60 -14.32 -7.63
C PHE A 30 -20.30 -12.92 -8.20
N SER A 31 -20.37 -12.73 -9.51
CA SER A 31 -20.17 -11.41 -10.09
C SER A 31 -21.27 -10.40 -9.70
N ARG A 32 -22.49 -10.85 -9.39
CA ARG A 32 -23.62 -9.99 -8.96
C ARG A 32 -23.59 -9.68 -7.47
N HIS A 33 -23.36 -10.67 -6.60
CA HIS A 33 -23.32 -10.48 -5.15
C HIS A 33 -22.09 -9.70 -4.67
N PHE A 34 -21.04 -9.68 -5.48
CA PHE A 34 -19.78 -9.04 -5.14
C PHE A 34 -19.55 -7.73 -5.92
N GLN A 35 -20.60 -7.09 -6.43
CA GLN A 35 -20.51 -5.82 -7.18
C GLN A 35 -19.98 -4.64 -6.33
N LEU A 36 -18.65 -4.50 -6.33
CA LEU A 36 -18.07 -3.21 -6.68
C LEU A 36 -17.57 -3.35 -8.11
N SER A 37 -18.01 -2.46 -8.99
CA SER A 37 -17.36 -2.32 -10.28
C SER A 37 -15.98 -1.70 -10.03
N VAL A 38 -14.90 -2.38 -10.42
CA VAL A 38 -13.53 -1.84 -10.47
C VAL A 38 -13.49 -0.38 -10.99
N PRO A 39 -14.29 0.00 -12.03
CA PRO A 39 -14.43 1.40 -12.45
C PRO A 39 -14.83 2.41 -11.37
N LYS A 40 -15.69 2.05 -10.42
CA LYS A 40 -16.11 2.92 -9.30
C LYS A 40 -15.01 3.10 -8.25
N LEU A 41 -14.27 2.04 -7.94
CA LEU A 41 -13.08 2.15 -7.09
C LEU A 41 -12.06 3.09 -7.73
N ALA A 42 -11.82 2.92 -9.03
CA ALA A 42 -10.91 3.77 -9.78
C ALA A 42 -11.37 5.24 -9.83
N SER A 43 -12.68 5.51 -9.99
CA SER A 43 -13.19 6.89 -10.01
C SER A 43 -13.11 7.57 -8.64
N ARG A 44 -13.44 6.85 -7.56
CA ARG A 44 -13.28 7.35 -6.19
C ARG A 44 -11.80 7.56 -5.84
N ARG A 45 -10.91 6.63 -6.22
CA ARG A 45 -9.45 6.77 -6.08
C ARG A 45 -8.95 8.06 -6.72
N ARG A 46 -9.36 8.35 -7.97
CA ARG A 46 -9.00 9.61 -8.64
C ARG A 46 -9.46 10.84 -7.88
N ALA A 47 -10.71 10.85 -7.41
CA ALA A 47 -11.23 11.98 -6.63
C ALA A 47 -10.44 12.20 -5.32
N VAL A 48 -10.00 11.11 -4.66
CA VAL A 48 -9.14 11.21 -3.47
C VAL A 48 -7.74 11.73 -3.83
N GLN A 49 -7.14 11.25 -4.93
CA GLN A 49 -5.84 11.73 -5.39
C GLN A 49 -5.87 13.22 -5.76
N GLU A 50 -6.90 13.69 -6.45
CA GLU A 50 -7.10 15.10 -6.78
C GLU A 50 -7.25 15.95 -5.51
N LEU A 51 -8.08 15.52 -4.56
CA LEU A 51 -8.26 16.22 -3.28
C LEU A 51 -6.95 16.35 -2.50
N LEU A 52 -6.18 15.27 -2.41
CA LEU A 52 -4.89 15.30 -1.72
C LEU A 52 -3.86 16.12 -2.48
N SER A 53 -3.85 16.06 -3.81
CA SER A 53 -2.97 16.89 -4.64
C SER A 53 -3.20 18.39 -4.38
N ASP A 54 -4.45 18.83 -4.36
CA ASP A 54 -4.80 20.23 -4.08
C ASP A 54 -4.44 20.64 -2.64
N LEU A 55 -4.61 19.72 -1.69
CA LEU A 55 -4.22 19.93 -0.29
C LEU A 55 -2.70 20.08 -0.17
N LEU A 56 -1.93 19.21 -0.83
CA LEU A 56 -0.47 19.29 -0.85
C LEU A 56 -0.01 20.57 -1.56
N HIS A 57 -0.64 20.98 -2.65
CA HIS A 57 -0.36 22.25 -3.32
C HIS A 57 -0.57 23.45 -2.38
N THR A 58 -1.68 23.46 -1.62
CA THR A 58 -1.95 24.47 -0.59
C THR A 58 -0.89 24.45 0.50
N SER A 59 -0.43 23.25 0.90
CA SER A 59 0.65 23.10 1.89
C SER A 59 1.95 23.72 1.40
N HIS A 60 2.32 23.50 0.13
CA HIS A 60 3.53 24.09 -0.44
C HIS A 60 3.46 25.60 -0.36
N SER A 61 2.36 26.24 -0.77
CA SER A 61 2.22 27.69 -0.71
C SER A 61 2.33 28.26 0.71
N LEU A 62 1.88 27.52 1.73
CA LEU A 62 1.89 27.96 3.13
C LEU A 62 3.24 27.70 3.82
N PHE A 63 3.96 26.69 3.37
CA PHE A 63 5.18 26.19 4.02
C PHE A 63 6.45 26.42 3.19
N SER A 64 6.39 27.10 2.04
CA SER A 64 7.53 27.33 1.11
C SER A 64 8.80 27.84 1.80
N ASP A 65 8.65 28.78 2.73
CA ASP A 65 9.75 29.43 3.47
C ASP A 65 9.82 28.97 4.93
N SER A 66 9.29 27.77 5.21
CA SER A 66 9.25 27.21 6.56
C SER A 66 10.30 26.11 6.76
N PHE A 67 10.45 25.68 8.00
CA PHE A 67 11.28 24.53 8.37
C PHE A 67 10.47 23.23 8.46
N PHE A 68 9.27 23.16 7.86
CA PHE A 68 8.45 21.95 7.85
C PHE A 68 8.79 21.03 6.68
N PRO A 69 8.56 19.70 6.78
CA PRO A 69 8.88 18.76 5.73
C PRO A 69 8.16 19.10 4.43
N VAL A 70 8.87 18.91 3.33
CA VAL A 70 8.28 19.02 1.99
C VAL A 70 7.46 17.76 1.76
N LEU A 71 6.16 17.94 1.52
CA LEU A 71 5.24 16.83 1.24
C LEU A 71 5.29 16.52 -0.25
N GLU A 72 5.71 15.30 -0.61
CA GLU A 72 5.79 14.85 -2.00
C GLU A 72 4.43 14.33 -2.50
N PRO A 73 4.24 14.19 -3.83
CA PRO A 73 3.02 13.66 -4.41
C PRO A 73 2.56 12.35 -3.78
N VAL A 74 1.24 12.24 -3.56
CA VAL A 74 0.67 11.08 -2.87
C VAL A 74 0.77 9.80 -3.67
N ILE A 75 1.03 8.69 -2.98
CA ILE A 75 1.12 7.36 -3.56
C ILE A 75 -0.04 6.52 -3.01
N GLY A 76 -0.95 6.08 -3.87
CA GLY A 76 -2.07 5.23 -3.47
C GLY A 76 -1.61 3.80 -3.25
N VAL A 77 -1.81 3.28 -2.04
CA VAL A 77 -1.39 1.92 -1.65
C VAL A 77 -2.55 1.12 -1.04
N GLY A 78 -2.40 -0.21 -1.03
CA GLY A 78 -3.36 -1.11 -0.41
C GLY A 78 -4.60 -1.38 -1.26
N SER A 79 -5.51 -2.18 -0.71
CA SER A 79 -6.55 -2.89 -1.47
C SER A 79 -7.50 -1.98 -2.27
N ALA A 80 -7.85 -0.81 -1.74
CA ALA A 80 -8.71 0.16 -2.43
C ALA A 80 -8.00 0.82 -3.62
N CYS A 81 -6.75 1.22 -3.43
CA CYS A 81 -5.94 1.88 -4.45
C CYS A 81 -5.48 0.90 -5.53
N GLU A 82 -5.26 -0.36 -5.17
CA GLU A 82 -4.92 -1.46 -6.07
C GLU A 82 -6.15 -2.07 -6.78
N GLY A 83 -7.37 -1.68 -6.39
CA GLY A 83 -8.60 -2.01 -7.12
C GLY A 83 -9.29 -3.33 -6.75
N TRP A 84 -8.91 -3.96 -5.62
CA TRP A 84 -9.45 -5.26 -5.18
C TRP A 84 -10.10 -5.25 -3.79
N SER A 85 -10.37 -4.09 -3.21
CA SER A 85 -10.93 -3.97 -1.85
C SER A 85 -12.08 -4.98 -1.55
N PRO A 86 -11.96 -5.79 -0.48
CA PRO A 86 -12.98 -6.76 -0.12
C PRO A 86 -14.23 -6.10 0.45
N HIS A 87 -14.12 -4.91 1.03
CA HIS A 87 -15.22 -4.25 1.73
C HIS A 87 -16.36 -3.82 0.80
N LYS A 88 -17.51 -3.50 1.39
CA LYS A 88 -18.62 -2.84 0.67
C LYS A 88 -18.22 -1.42 0.32
N GLU A 89 -18.86 -0.83 -0.69
CA GLU A 89 -18.53 0.50 -1.23
C GLU A 89 -18.48 1.58 -0.15
N GLU A 90 -19.31 1.45 0.88
CA GLU A 90 -19.47 2.44 1.94
C GLU A 90 -18.31 2.39 2.95
N ASP A 91 -17.65 1.25 3.11
CA ASP A 91 -16.62 1.03 4.13
C ASP A 91 -15.19 1.05 3.54
N VAL A 92 -15.05 1.37 2.26
CA VAL A 92 -13.73 1.38 1.59
C VAL A 92 -12.90 2.57 2.09
N VAL A 93 -11.73 2.26 2.65
CA VAL A 93 -10.71 3.24 3.04
C VAL A 93 -9.63 3.33 1.95
N TYR A 94 -9.42 4.54 1.43
CA TYR A 94 -8.35 4.83 0.48
C TYR A 94 -7.08 5.25 1.25
N CYS A 95 -6.12 4.33 1.34
CA CYS A 95 -4.83 4.58 1.97
C CYS A 95 -3.87 5.27 0.99
N MET A 96 -3.33 6.41 1.40
CA MET A 96 -2.49 7.29 0.61
C MET A 96 -1.22 7.60 1.39
N PHE A 97 -0.08 7.18 0.86
CA PHE A 97 1.22 7.57 1.40
C PHE A 97 1.53 8.99 0.98
N VAL A 98 1.95 9.82 1.93
CA VAL A 98 2.55 11.14 1.70
C VAL A 98 4.03 11.02 2.06
N PRO A 99 4.92 10.94 1.06
CA PRO A 99 6.35 10.92 1.32
C PRO A 99 6.83 12.27 1.85
N LEU A 100 7.68 12.25 2.87
CA LEU A 100 8.27 13.42 3.50
C LEU A 100 9.70 13.59 3.01
N LYS A 101 10.03 14.77 2.48
CA LYS A 101 11.42 15.19 2.25
C LYS A 101 11.88 16.19 3.30
N PRO A 102 13.17 16.18 3.65
CA PRO A 102 13.71 17.15 4.58
C PRO A 102 13.59 18.56 3.99
N PRO A 103 13.22 19.57 4.80
CA PRO A 103 13.29 20.97 4.38
C PRO A 103 14.73 21.43 4.20
N CYS A 104 14.90 22.59 3.57
CA CYS A 104 16.20 23.23 3.44
C CYS A 104 16.88 23.40 4.81
N GLY A 105 18.14 23.00 4.92
CA GLY A 105 18.90 23.03 6.17
C GLY A 105 18.74 21.78 7.04
N TYR A 106 18.03 20.77 6.57
CA TYR A 106 17.89 19.48 7.24
C TYR A 106 18.25 18.31 6.34
N ALA A 107 18.65 17.21 6.95
CA ALA A 107 18.80 15.91 6.31
C ALA A 107 18.09 14.83 7.14
N PHE A 108 17.55 13.82 6.44
CA PHE A 108 16.97 12.63 7.06
C PHE A 108 17.93 11.47 6.92
N HIS A 109 18.27 10.84 8.04
CA HIS A 109 19.11 9.66 8.11
C HIS A 109 18.32 8.51 8.70
N LEU A 110 18.35 7.36 8.03
CA LEU A 110 17.66 6.16 8.48
C LEU A 110 18.59 5.37 9.38
N GLU A 111 18.15 5.13 10.62
CA GLU A 111 18.89 4.36 11.61
C GLU A 111 18.07 3.13 12.03
N PRO A 112 18.62 1.90 11.97
CA PRO A 112 17.92 0.72 12.48
C PRO A 112 17.71 0.83 13.99
N ASP A 113 16.56 0.38 14.48
CA ASP A 113 16.31 0.31 15.91
C ASP A 113 17.05 -0.90 16.49
N THR A 114 18.25 -0.66 17.05
CA THR A 114 19.13 -1.70 17.59
C THR A 114 18.57 -2.42 18.83
N LEU A 115 17.40 -2.01 19.33
CA LEU A 115 16.84 -2.47 20.60
C LEU A 115 15.79 -3.59 20.45
N ARG A 116 15.40 -4.01 19.24
CA ARG A 116 14.33 -5.02 19.08
C ARG A 116 14.60 -6.00 17.95
N GLU A 117 14.72 -7.29 18.29
CA GLU A 117 14.65 -8.43 17.37
C GLU A 117 13.19 -8.62 16.90
N MET A 118 12.68 -7.74 16.03
CA MET A 118 11.39 -7.94 15.36
C MET A 118 11.60 -8.37 13.91
N PRO A 119 10.72 -9.23 13.35
CA PRO A 119 10.80 -9.66 11.96
C PRO A 119 10.53 -8.55 10.94
N GLN A 120 9.94 -7.42 11.37
CA GLN A 120 9.91 -6.16 10.63
C GLN A 120 10.93 -5.22 11.25
N THR A 121 11.88 -4.76 10.44
CA THR A 121 12.97 -3.87 10.85
C THR A 121 12.39 -2.50 11.17
N SER A 122 12.08 -2.28 12.46
CA SER A 122 11.76 -0.96 12.99
C SER A 122 12.97 -0.06 12.76
N MET A 123 12.75 1.08 12.14
CA MET A 123 13.75 2.11 11.91
C MET A 123 13.34 3.40 12.60
N ARG A 124 14.31 4.29 12.78
CA ARG A 124 14.10 5.67 13.21
C ARG A 124 14.64 6.60 12.16
N VAL A 125 13.92 7.70 11.93
CA VAL A 125 14.36 8.75 11.01
C VAL A 125 15.00 9.86 11.82
N ARG A 126 16.33 9.90 11.84
CA ARG A 126 17.10 10.95 12.50
C ARG A 126 17.14 12.19 11.62
N VAL A 127 16.87 13.33 12.24
CA VAL A 127 16.91 14.65 11.63
C VAL A 127 18.18 15.35 12.05
N GLU A 128 18.99 15.73 11.07
CA GLU A 128 20.24 16.45 11.27
C GLU A 128 20.20 17.82 10.60
N LEU A 129 20.85 18.81 11.23
CA LEU A 129 21.01 20.14 10.65
C LEU A 129 22.18 20.13 9.67
N VAL A 130 21.94 20.58 8.44
CA VAL A 130 22.98 20.70 7.41
C VAL A 130 23.16 22.15 7.00
N CYS A 131 24.40 22.50 6.64
CA CYS A 131 24.71 23.85 6.18
C CYS A 131 24.13 24.08 4.78
N THR A 132 23.45 25.21 4.60
CA THR A 132 22.89 25.63 3.29
C THR A 132 23.71 26.75 2.64
N CYS A 133 24.77 27.24 3.30
CA CYS A 133 25.59 28.32 2.77
C CYS A 133 26.39 27.85 1.56
N THR A 134 26.01 28.29 0.37
CA THR A 134 26.85 28.19 -0.84
C THR A 134 27.79 29.39 -0.91
N ARG A 135 29.04 29.17 -1.34
CA ARG A 135 30.04 30.25 -1.52
C ARG A 135 29.65 31.26 -2.62
N GLU A 136 28.66 30.96 -3.46
CA GLU A 136 28.39 31.68 -4.72
C GLU A 136 27.02 32.36 -4.81
N GLN A 137 26.11 32.21 -3.83
CA GLN A 137 24.78 32.86 -3.86
C GLN A 137 24.42 33.54 -2.53
N PRO A 138 24.73 34.85 -2.37
CA PRO A 138 24.37 35.61 -1.17
C PRO A 138 22.87 35.98 -1.08
N ASP A 139 22.05 35.67 -2.10
CA ASP A 139 20.65 36.11 -2.20
C ASP A 139 19.64 35.07 -1.66
N GLN A 140 20.13 34.00 -1.01
CA GLN A 140 19.25 33.00 -0.40
C GLN A 140 18.65 33.56 0.90
N LYS A 141 17.40 34.01 0.83
CA LYS A 141 16.63 34.61 1.95
C LYS A 141 16.47 33.68 3.17
N MET A 142 16.79 32.40 3.06
CA MET A 142 16.64 31.42 4.14
C MET A 142 17.90 31.35 5.02
N PRO A 143 17.78 31.67 6.32
CA PRO A 143 18.90 31.72 7.27
C PRO A 143 19.48 30.32 7.56
N CYS A 144 20.79 30.13 7.46
CA CYS A 144 21.45 28.88 7.87
C CYS A 144 21.58 28.76 9.39
N PHE A 145 21.04 27.69 10.00
CA PHE A 145 21.13 27.47 11.45
C PHE A 145 22.56 27.31 11.99
N LEU A 146 23.53 26.94 11.16
CA LEU A 146 24.91 26.72 11.62
C LEU A 146 25.75 28.00 11.68
N HIS A 147 25.34 29.07 11.00
CA HIS A 147 26.14 30.29 10.86
C HIS A 147 25.47 31.58 11.35
N ASN A 148 24.23 31.50 11.85
CA ASN A 148 23.53 32.68 12.39
C ASN A 148 23.84 32.91 13.88
N SER A 149 23.55 34.12 14.35
CA SER A 149 23.74 34.51 15.75
C SER A 149 22.75 33.78 16.69
N GLU A 150 23.17 33.55 17.93
CA GLU A 150 22.44 32.75 18.92
C GLU A 150 21.01 33.28 19.22
N GLU A 151 20.80 34.59 19.16
CA GLU A 151 19.48 35.19 19.42
C GLU A 151 18.50 35.00 18.25
N GLU A 152 18.97 35.05 17.00
CA GLU A 152 18.15 34.76 15.84
C GLU A 152 17.80 33.27 15.76
N LEU A 153 18.73 32.41 16.17
CA LEU A 153 18.50 30.98 16.32
C LEU A 153 17.46 30.68 17.40
N LYS A 154 17.50 31.35 18.57
CA LYS A 154 16.52 31.13 19.65
C LYS A 154 15.07 31.41 19.20
N ARG A 155 14.85 32.49 18.45
CA ARG A 155 13.51 32.80 17.91
C ARG A 155 13.05 31.80 16.84
N LYS A 156 13.98 31.32 15.99
CA LYS A 156 13.69 30.36 14.90
C LYS A 156 13.67 28.90 15.35
N GLN A 157 14.30 28.57 16.47
CA GLN A 157 14.28 27.21 17.07
C GLN A 157 12.89 26.83 17.56
N VAL A 158 12.13 27.79 18.12
CA VAL A 158 10.75 27.56 18.57
C VAL A 158 9.83 27.11 17.43
N THR A 159 10.13 27.54 16.20
CA THR A 159 9.42 27.20 14.95
C THR A 159 10.17 26.17 14.08
N SER A 160 11.18 25.51 14.63
CA SER A 160 12.00 24.54 13.89
C SER A 160 11.39 23.14 13.83
N LEU A 161 11.76 22.37 12.80
CA LEU A 161 11.35 20.98 12.63
C LEU A 161 11.60 20.12 13.87
N LEU A 162 12.79 20.28 14.46
CA LEU A 162 13.26 19.49 15.60
C LEU A 162 12.41 19.72 16.85
N HIS A 163 11.93 20.94 17.05
CA HIS A 163 11.12 21.27 18.21
C HIS A 163 9.65 20.83 18.02
N THR A 164 9.12 21.00 16.80
CA THR A 164 7.69 20.80 16.54
C THR A 164 7.34 19.37 16.14
N LEU A 165 8.13 18.71 15.28
CA LEU A 165 7.79 17.42 14.69
C LEU A 165 8.71 16.26 15.11
N CYS A 166 9.72 16.53 15.93
CA CYS A 166 10.65 15.50 16.41
C CYS A 166 10.51 15.26 17.92
N THR A 167 10.87 14.07 18.36
CA THR A 167 11.10 13.74 19.78
C THR A 167 12.57 13.40 19.94
N GLY A 168 13.31 14.31 20.59
CA GLY A 168 14.77 14.31 20.48
C GLY A 168 15.19 14.62 19.03
N PRO A 169 16.17 13.90 18.46
CA PRO A 169 16.59 14.10 17.08
C PRO A 169 15.78 13.28 16.07
N TYR A 170 14.71 12.58 16.47
CA TYR A 170 13.99 11.65 15.57
C TYR A 170 12.60 12.17 15.20
N LEU A 171 12.21 12.00 13.94
CA LEU A 171 10.85 12.31 13.48
C LEU A 171 9.82 11.50 14.26
N ASP A 172 8.79 12.20 14.72
CA ASP A 172 7.73 11.64 15.55
C ASP A 172 6.42 11.58 14.75
N GLY A 173 5.95 10.36 14.49
CA GLY A 173 4.75 10.13 13.68
C GLY A 173 3.47 10.70 14.30
N GLU A 174 3.39 10.82 15.62
CA GLU A 174 2.23 11.38 16.31
C GLU A 174 2.21 12.91 16.23
N LYS A 175 3.39 13.54 16.38
CA LYS A 175 3.52 14.99 16.19
C LYS A 175 3.24 15.40 14.74
N ILE A 176 3.73 14.64 13.77
CA ILE A 176 3.44 14.86 12.34
C ILE A 176 1.96 14.72 12.06
N ALA A 177 1.31 13.68 12.57
CA ALA A 177 -0.14 13.48 12.41
C ALA A 177 -0.95 14.64 13.00
N LEU A 178 -0.58 15.12 14.19
CA LEU A 178 -1.25 16.25 14.84
C LEU A 178 -1.08 17.56 14.06
N TRP A 179 0.15 17.83 13.58
CA TRP A 179 0.44 18.99 12.74
C TRP A 179 -0.36 18.95 11.45
N PHE A 180 -0.33 17.83 10.73
CA PHE A 180 -1.04 17.68 9.47
C PHE A 180 -2.56 17.78 9.66
N ARG A 181 -3.11 17.22 10.74
CA ARG A 181 -4.53 17.37 11.09
C ARG A 181 -4.91 18.84 11.27
N THR A 182 -4.10 19.60 12.01
CA THR A 182 -4.34 21.03 12.23
C THR A 182 -4.32 21.80 10.91
N PHE A 183 -3.36 21.46 10.05
CA PHE A 183 -3.26 22.00 8.70
C PHE A 183 -4.50 21.67 7.85
N VAL A 184 -4.91 20.40 7.76
CA VAL A 184 -6.09 19.96 6.99
C VAL A 184 -7.36 20.70 7.42
N ILE A 185 -7.60 20.81 8.73
CA ILE A 185 -8.78 21.50 9.27
C ILE A 185 -8.77 22.98 8.86
N SER A 186 -7.60 23.61 8.92
CA SER A 186 -7.43 25.04 8.61
C SER A 186 -7.54 25.31 7.12
N ALA A 187 -6.95 24.44 6.28
CA ALA A 187 -6.97 24.55 4.83
C ALA A 187 -8.32 24.17 4.22
N TRP A 188 -9.15 23.37 4.90
CA TRP A 188 -10.40 22.86 4.31
C TRP A 188 -11.33 23.95 3.78
N SER A 189 -11.44 25.09 4.47
CA SER A 189 -12.32 26.19 4.08
C SER A 189 -11.96 26.84 2.73
N VAL A 190 -10.69 26.73 2.31
CA VAL A 190 -10.21 27.28 1.03
C VAL A 190 -10.13 26.24 -0.08
N MET A 191 -10.31 24.95 0.25
CA MET A 191 -10.28 23.86 -0.73
C MET A 191 -11.48 23.92 -1.69
N PRO A 192 -11.30 23.72 -3.01
CA PRO A 192 -12.42 23.62 -3.96
C PRO A 192 -13.46 22.57 -3.57
N GLN A 193 -13.00 21.45 -3.00
CA GLN A 193 -13.79 20.28 -2.62
C GLN A 193 -14.72 20.54 -1.44
N SER A 194 -14.47 21.58 -0.64
CA SER A 194 -15.33 21.99 0.48
C SER A 194 -16.76 22.35 0.05
N ARG A 195 -16.95 22.71 -1.22
CA ARG A 195 -18.27 22.99 -1.82
C ARG A 195 -19.09 21.73 -2.09
N HIS A 196 -18.43 20.58 -2.21
CA HIS A 196 -19.04 19.32 -2.62
C HIS A 196 -19.08 18.28 -1.49
N TYR A 197 -18.21 18.43 -0.50
CA TYR A 197 -18.06 17.50 0.61
C TYR A 197 -18.07 18.26 1.94
N SER A 198 -18.72 17.68 2.93
CA SER A 198 -18.41 17.95 4.34
C SER A 198 -17.27 17.05 4.77
N MET A 199 -16.25 17.59 5.43
CA MET A 199 -15.09 16.83 5.88
C MET A 199 -15.06 16.74 7.40
N LYS A 200 -14.82 15.53 7.89
CA LYS A 200 -14.59 15.23 9.30
C LYS A 200 -13.27 14.50 9.45
N VAL A 201 -12.38 15.04 10.27
CA VAL A 201 -11.17 14.31 10.68
C VAL A 201 -11.54 13.30 11.77
N LEU A 202 -11.19 12.04 11.54
CA LEU A 202 -11.43 10.93 12.46
C LEU A 202 -10.26 10.76 13.44
N PRO A 203 -10.46 10.14 14.60
CA PRO A 203 -9.38 9.85 15.53
C PRO A 203 -8.33 8.91 14.91
N SER A 204 -7.06 9.30 14.96
CA SER A 204 -5.91 8.52 14.54
C SER A 204 -4.66 9.01 15.26
N CYS A 205 -3.70 8.12 15.52
CA CYS A 205 -2.47 8.46 16.27
C CYS A 205 -1.33 8.88 15.34
N ARG A 206 -0.99 8.06 14.34
CA ARG A 206 0.18 8.26 13.44
C ARG A 206 -0.16 8.37 11.97
N SER A 207 -1.43 8.60 11.68
CA SER A 207 -1.97 8.84 10.35
C SER A 207 -3.01 9.95 10.46
N CYS A 208 -3.48 10.46 9.33
CA CYS A 208 -4.63 11.36 9.29
C CYS A 208 -5.80 10.67 8.57
N LYS A 209 -6.81 10.27 9.34
CA LYS A 209 -8.04 9.68 8.81
C LYS A 209 -9.09 10.76 8.58
N MET A 210 -9.72 10.74 7.43
CA MET A 210 -10.72 11.72 7.01
C MET A 210 -11.95 11.01 6.48
N GLU A 211 -13.12 11.50 6.86
CA GLU A 211 -14.40 11.14 6.25
C GLU A 211 -14.88 12.31 5.40
N LEU A 212 -15.15 12.04 4.12
CA LEU A 212 -15.68 13.00 3.15
C LEU A 212 -17.13 12.64 2.84
N MET A 213 -18.07 13.38 3.42
CA MET A 213 -19.50 13.16 3.28
C MET A 213 -20.07 13.99 2.14
N LYS A 214 -20.70 13.35 1.16
CA LYS A 214 -21.51 14.05 0.15
C LYS A 214 -22.87 14.44 0.72
N ALA A 215 -23.49 15.46 0.12
CA ALA A 215 -24.89 15.82 0.40
C ALA A 215 -25.88 14.66 0.19
N SER A 216 -25.52 13.66 -0.64
CA SER A 216 -26.30 12.45 -0.86
C SER A 216 -26.23 11.44 0.31
N GLY A 217 -25.49 11.74 1.38
CA GLY A 217 -25.26 10.83 2.52
C GLY A 217 -24.19 9.75 2.28
N ARG A 218 -23.50 9.77 1.13
CA ARG A 218 -22.42 8.81 0.84
C ARG A 218 -21.08 9.34 1.36
N SER A 219 -20.36 8.52 2.11
CA SER A 219 -19.02 8.85 2.63
C SER A 219 -17.90 8.23 1.77
N ILE A 220 -16.77 8.92 1.72
CA ILE A 220 -15.49 8.39 1.26
C ILE A 220 -14.51 8.49 2.42
N PHE A 221 -13.90 7.37 2.78
CA PHE A 221 -12.89 7.33 3.83
C PHE A 221 -11.50 7.40 3.23
N VAL A 222 -10.69 8.32 3.73
CA VAL A 222 -9.30 8.54 3.29
C VAL A 222 -8.40 8.39 4.50
N GLU A 223 -7.32 7.65 4.34
CA GLU A 223 -6.25 7.59 5.33
C GLU A 223 -4.96 8.07 4.71
N VAL A 224 -4.42 9.15 5.25
CA VAL A 224 -3.10 9.67 4.91
C VAL A 224 -2.08 9.09 5.87
N VAL A 225 -1.12 8.34 5.34
CA VAL A 225 0.00 7.78 6.09
C VAL A 225 1.27 8.51 5.70
N PHE A 226 2.05 8.94 6.69
CA PHE A 226 3.32 9.62 6.42
C PHE A 226 4.38 8.58 6.14
N SER A 227 5.24 8.87 5.17
CA SER A 227 6.28 7.94 4.77
C SER A 227 7.60 8.62 4.47
N VAL A 228 8.70 7.88 4.59
CA VAL A 228 10.04 8.32 4.17
C VAL A 228 10.62 7.25 3.26
N GLN A 229 11.04 7.64 2.05
CA GLN A 229 11.60 6.72 1.07
C GLN A 229 13.00 6.25 1.51
N GLN A 230 13.27 4.95 1.36
CA GLN A 230 14.58 4.39 1.62
C GLN A 230 15.46 4.54 0.37
N GLY A 231 16.33 5.56 0.37
CA GLY A 231 17.16 5.89 -0.77
C GLY A 231 16.31 6.26 -1.99
N ASP A 232 16.57 5.60 -3.11
CA ASP A 232 15.82 5.69 -4.37
C ASP A 232 14.99 4.42 -4.66
N SER A 233 14.80 3.57 -3.65
CA SER A 233 14.03 2.32 -3.77
C SER A 233 12.53 2.52 -3.60
N ASP A 234 11.75 1.48 -3.92
CA ASP A 234 10.31 1.39 -3.69
C ASP A 234 9.93 0.90 -2.28
N ILE A 235 10.91 0.85 -1.38
CA ILE A 235 10.71 0.55 0.04
C ILE A 235 10.59 1.86 0.82
N PHE A 236 9.54 1.95 1.63
CA PHE A 236 9.21 3.14 2.40
C PHE A 236 9.12 2.80 3.87
N LEU A 237 9.58 3.72 4.70
CA LEU A 237 9.28 3.71 6.13
C LEU A 237 7.92 4.37 6.35
N SER A 238 7.02 3.69 7.04
CA SER A 238 5.66 4.14 7.36
C SER A 238 5.57 4.59 8.82
N SER A 239 4.82 5.66 9.06
CA SER A 239 4.50 6.12 10.42
C SER A 239 3.50 5.21 11.15
N GLN A 240 2.78 4.34 10.44
CA GLN A 240 1.82 3.44 11.07
C GLN A 240 2.50 2.32 11.86
N PRO A 241 2.00 1.98 13.07
CA PRO A 241 2.51 0.86 13.85
C PRO A 241 1.97 -0.49 13.35
N THR A 242 2.63 -1.59 13.71
CA THR A 242 2.08 -2.95 13.60
C THR A 242 1.00 -3.11 14.66
N GLU A 243 -0.13 -3.76 14.33
CA GLU A 243 -1.28 -3.93 15.23
C GLU A 243 -0.96 -4.63 16.57
N ALA A 244 0.16 -5.35 16.67
CA ALA A 244 0.49 -6.19 17.81
C ALA A 244 1.24 -5.48 18.95
N GLN A 245 1.84 -4.31 18.73
CA GLN A 245 2.63 -3.59 19.74
C GLN A 245 2.48 -2.07 19.54
N PHE A 246 2.54 -1.28 20.62
CA PHE A 246 2.67 0.17 20.54
C PHE A 246 4.15 0.53 20.60
N PRO A 247 4.89 0.54 19.47
CA PRO A 247 6.27 0.99 19.47
C PRO A 247 6.33 2.48 19.83
N PRO A 248 7.50 3.04 20.18
CA PRO A 248 7.65 4.48 20.41
C PRO A 248 7.10 5.32 19.25
N SER A 249 6.66 6.56 19.50
CA SER A 249 6.15 7.50 18.48
C SER A 249 7.16 7.83 17.38
N THR A 250 8.44 7.57 17.65
CA THR A 250 9.58 7.74 16.73
C THR A 250 9.96 6.48 15.96
N ALA A 251 9.24 5.38 16.17
CA ALA A 251 9.45 4.14 15.41
C ALA A 251 8.66 4.18 14.11
N TRP A 252 9.37 3.90 13.01
CA TRP A 252 8.84 3.80 11.66
C TRP A 252 9.07 2.39 11.13
N LEU A 253 8.10 1.85 10.40
CA LEU A 253 8.16 0.47 9.92
C LEU A 253 8.43 0.41 8.44
N GLU A 254 9.37 -0.43 8.03
CA GLU A 254 9.55 -0.75 6.62
C GLU A 254 8.26 -1.33 6.01
N SER A 255 7.91 -0.83 4.83
CA SER A 255 6.70 -1.17 4.11
C SER A 255 7.02 -1.40 2.63
N CYS A 256 6.58 -2.55 2.13
CA CYS A 256 6.65 -2.90 0.71
C CYS A 256 5.42 -2.39 -0.07
N ALA A 257 4.52 -1.64 0.55
CA ALA A 257 3.21 -1.32 -0.04
C ALA A 257 3.30 -0.55 -1.37
N VAL A 258 4.36 0.25 -1.57
CA VAL A 258 4.61 0.94 -2.84
C VAL A 258 5.11 -0.03 -3.91
N ALA A 259 6.07 -0.90 -3.58
CA ALA A 259 6.51 -1.98 -4.46
C ALA A 259 5.36 -2.92 -4.85
N GLU A 260 4.47 -3.26 -3.91
CA GLU A 260 3.24 -4.04 -4.17
C GLU A 260 2.31 -3.33 -5.14
N ALA A 261 2.04 -2.04 -4.91
CA ALA A 261 1.20 -1.25 -5.81
C ALA A 261 1.79 -1.17 -7.23
N LYS A 262 3.12 -1.04 -7.34
CA LYS A 262 3.83 -1.10 -8.62
C LYS A 262 3.72 -2.48 -9.28
N PHE A 263 3.86 -3.56 -8.52
CA PHE A 263 3.69 -4.93 -9.04
C PHE A 263 2.29 -5.15 -9.64
N PHE A 264 1.22 -4.79 -8.92
CA PHE A 264 -0.14 -4.91 -9.45
C PHE A 264 -0.38 -4.00 -10.66
N LYS A 265 0.25 -2.81 -10.69
CA LYS A 265 0.22 -1.94 -11.86
C LYS A 265 0.93 -2.58 -13.06
N HIS A 266 2.11 -3.17 -12.85
CA HIS A 266 2.87 -3.89 -13.87
C HIS A 266 2.04 -5.05 -14.46
N VAL A 267 1.48 -5.91 -13.61
CA VAL A 267 0.57 -6.99 -14.01
C VAL A 267 -0.62 -6.46 -14.81
N SER A 268 -1.26 -5.38 -14.34
CA SER A 268 -2.41 -4.79 -15.04
C SER A 268 -2.09 -4.23 -16.43
N MET A 269 -0.84 -3.80 -16.67
CA MET A 269 -0.40 -3.32 -17.98
C MET A 269 -0.16 -4.45 -18.99
N GLN A 270 0.17 -5.64 -18.51
CA GLN A 270 0.51 -6.79 -19.36
C GLN A 270 -0.61 -7.83 -19.46
N ALA A 271 -1.52 -7.84 -18.48
CA ALA A 271 -2.63 -8.79 -18.46
C ALA A 271 -3.58 -8.60 -19.65
N PRO A 272 -4.21 -9.69 -20.14
CA PRO A 272 -5.18 -9.60 -21.21
C PRO A 272 -6.39 -8.73 -20.81
N PRO A 273 -7.12 -8.16 -21.78
CA PRO A 273 -8.39 -7.48 -21.51
C PRO A 273 -9.31 -8.36 -20.67
N HIS A 274 -10.00 -7.75 -19.70
CA HIS A 274 -10.91 -8.44 -18.79
C HIS A 274 -10.27 -9.52 -17.90
N SER A 275 -8.98 -9.40 -17.61
CA SER A 275 -8.33 -10.28 -16.64
C SER A 275 -9.06 -10.31 -15.28
N CYS A 276 -9.08 -11.49 -14.65
CA CYS A 276 -9.81 -11.77 -13.43
C CYS A 276 -8.98 -11.72 -12.15
N HIS A 277 -7.66 -11.53 -12.20
CA HIS A 277 -6.77 -11.61 -11.02
C HIS A 277 -7.24 -10.77 -9.81
N LEU A 278 -7.62 -9.50 -10.02
CA LEU A 278 -8.16 -8.65 -8.95
C LEU A 278 -9.55 -9.11 -8.48
N LYS A 279 -10.36 -9.69 -9.36
CA LYS A 279 -11.67 -10.27 -9.00
C LYS A 279 -11.47 -11.51 -8.13
N CYS A 280 -10.56 -12.41 -8.51
CA CYS A 280 -10.20 -13.60 -7.74
C CYS A 280 -9.69 -13.21 -6.35
N LEU A 281 -8.69 -12.33 -6.26
CA LEU A 281 -8.14 -11.84 -5.00
C LEU A 281 -9.23 -11.29 -4.09
N ARG A 282 -10.15 -10.50 -4.65
CA ARG A 282 -11.26 -9.93 -3.89
C ARG A 282 -12.27 -10.97 -3.42
N LEU A 283 -12.63 -11.94 -4.27
CA LEU A 283 -13.53 -13.03 -3.89
C LEU A 283 -12.92 -13.87 -2.76
N CYS A 284 -11.67 -14.29 -2.91
CA CYS A 284 -10.93 -15.02 -1.88
C CYS A 284 -10.84 -14.21 -0.57
N ALA A 285 -10.61 -12.90 -0.64
CA ALA A 285 -10.55 -12.04 0.55
C ALA A 285 -11.88 -12.01 1.32
N ARG A 286 -13.02 -12.09 0.61
CA ARG A 286 -14.33 -12.19 1.26
C ARG A 286 -14.64 -13.58 1.77
N LEU A 287 -14.25 -14.63 1.04
CA LEU A 287 -14.39 -16.01 1.50
C LEU A 287 -13.58 -16.23 2.79
N LEU A 288 -12.40 -15.64 2.88
CA LEU A 288 -11.53 -15.72 4.05
C LEU A 288 -11.95 -14.83 5.21
N GLU A 289 -13.01 -14.02 5.09
CA GLU A 289 -13.49 -13.16 6.16
C GLU A 289 -13.90 -14.03 7.38
N GLY A 290 -13.33 -13.74 8.56
CA GLY A 290 -13.56 -14.52 9.79
C GLY A 290 -12.71 -15.79 9.95
N SER A 291 -11.96 -16.21 8.92
CA SER A 291 -11.00 -17.33 9.03
C SER A 291 -9.85 -17.02 10.01
N GLY A 292 -9.53 -15.73 10.19
CA GLY A 292 -8.37 -15.29 10.96
C GLY A 292 -7.05 -15.37 10.18
N LEU A 293 -7.10 -15.74 8.91
CA LEU A 293 -5.96 -15.61 8.00
C LEU A 293 -5.79 -14.15 7.58
N SER A 294 -4.54 -13.74 7.44
CA SER A 294 -4.22 -12.36 7.06
C SER A 294 -4.55 -12.11 5.59
N ILE A 295 -5.26 -11.02 5.31
CA ILE A 295 -5.48 -10.51 3.94
C ILE A 295 -4.13 -10.25 3.25
N TYR A 296 -3.08 -9.90 4.01
CA TYR A 296 -1.74 -9.73 3.49
C TYR A 296 -1.13 -11.05 2.99
N ALA A 297 -1.39 -12.16 3.69
CA ALA A 297 -0.95 -13.49 3.26
C ALA A 297 -1.66 -13.89 1.96
N LEU A 298 -2.97 -13.66 1.85
CA LEU A 298 -3.71 -13.89 0.61
C LEU A 298 -3.14 -13.05 -0.55
N LYS A 299 -2.90 -11.76 -0.32
CA LYS A 299 -2.30 -10.86 -1.33
C LYS A 299 -0.97 -11.43 -1.82
N THR A 300 -0.11 -11.85 -0.89
CA THR A 300 1.20 -12.46 -1.18
C THR A 300 1.05 -13.75 -2.00
N THR A 301 0.09 -14.62 -1.65
CA THR A 301 -0.23 -15.81 -2.45
C THR A 301 -0.59 -15.46 -3.89
N VAL A 302 -1.46 -14.47 -4.10
CA VAL A 302 -1.84 -14.03 -5.45
C VAL A 302 -0.64 -13.48 -6.21
N MET A 303 0.25 -12.73 -5.56
CA MET A 303 1.46 -12.22 -6.19
C MET A 303 2.37 -13.36 -6.68
N HIS A 304 2.58 -14.41 -5.87
CA HIS A 304 3.31 -15.61 -6.31
C HIS A 304 2.61 -16.32 -7.47
N LEU A 305 1.29 -16.50 -7.42
CA LEU A 305 0.57 -17.15 -8.52
C LEU A 305 0.62 -16.34 -9.82
N LEU A 306 0.70 -15.01 -9.73
CA LEU A 306 0.85 -14.12 -10.90
C LEU A 306 2.23 -14.24 -11.58
N THR A 307 3.24 -14.77 -10.89
CA THR A 307 4.54 -15.09 -11.51
C THR A 307 4.61 -16.54 -11.99
N LEU A 308 3.85 -17.45 -11.36
CA LEU A 308 3.84 -18.87 -11.71
C LEU A 308 2.89 -19.22 -12.87
N ILE A 309 1.75 -18.53 -12.98
CA ILE A 309 0.73 -18.78 -14.00
C ILE A 309 0.82 -17.69 -15.08
N PRO A 310 0.95 -18.05 -16.37
CA PRO A 310 1.00 -17.08 -17.46
C PRO A 310 -0.17 -16.10 -17.42
N LEU A 311 0.09 -14.80 -17.60
CA LEU A 311 -0.95 -13.75 -17.54
C LEU A 311 -2.10 -13.97 -18.53
N SER A 312 -1.84 -14.64 -19.66
CA SER A 312 -2.86 -15.04 -20.64
C SER A 312 -3.92 -15.98 -20.06
N GLU A 313 -3.61 -16.71 -18.99
CA GLU A 313 -4.51 -17.65 -18.32
C GLU A 313 -5.31 -17.04 -17.16
N TRP A 314 -5.17 -15.73 -16.94
CA TRP A 314 -5.97 -14.97 -15.99
C TRP A 314 -7.19 -14.32 -16.64
N GLN A 315 -7.70 -14.88 -17.74
CA GLN A 315 -8.90 -14.40 -18.40
C GLN A 315 -10.17 -14.71 -17.59
N HIS A 316 -11.23 -13.94 -17.81
CA HIS A 316 -12.48 -14.08 -17.07
C HIS A 316 -13.09 -15.49 -17.09
N ARG A 317 -12.92 -16.25 -18.17
CA ARG A 317 -13.42 -17.63 -18.27
C ARG A 317 -12.82 -18.57 -17.23
N TYR A 318 -11.58 -18.31 -16.81
CA TYR A 318 -10.89 -19.12 -15.81
C TYR A 318 -11.12 -18.61 -14.37
N LEU A 319 -12.10 -17.73 -14.13
CA LEU A 319 -12.31 -17.07 -12.83
C LEU A 319 -12.36 -18.08 -11.66
N LEU A 320 -13.17 -19.14 -11.78
CA LEU A 320 -13.35 -20.13 -10.71
C LEU A 320 -12.12 -21.01 -10.54
N MET A 321 -11.55 -21.50 -11.65
CA MET A 321 -10.27 -22.21 -11.64
C MET A 321 -9.18 -21.41 -10.88
N ARG A 322 -9.05 -20.10 -11.15
CA ARG A 322 -8.07 -19.26 -10.45
C ARG A 322 -8.42 -19.00 -8.98
N VAL A 323 -9.70 -19.00 -8.62
CA VAL A 323 -10.10 -18.97 -7.20
C VAL A 323 -9.66 -20.27 -6.52
N ASP A 324 -9.88 -21.42 -7.15
CA ASP A 324 -9.47 -22.72 -6.63
C ASP A 324 -7.94 -22.83 -6.51
N ASP A 325 -7.18 -22.34 -7.50
CA ASP A 325 -5.71 -22.30 -7.43
C ASP A 325 -5.21 -21.46 -6.26
N ILE A 326 -5.82 -20.29 -6.03
CA ILE A 326 -5.47 -19.41 -4.92
C ILE A 326 -5.74 -20.10 -3.58
N MET A 327 -6.92 -20.72 -3.43
CA MET A 327 -7.28 -21.41 -2.21
C MET A 327 -6.41 -22.67 -1.99
N GLY A 328 -6.15 -23.44 -3.04
CA GLY A 328 -5.27 -24.60 -3.03
C GLY A 328 -3.84 -24.24 -2.64
N TYR A 329 -3.25 -23.22 -3.29
CA TYR A 329 -1.91 -22.74 -2.95
C TYR A 329 -1.82 -22.24 -1.51
N LEU A 330 -2.82 -21.48 -1.05
CA LEU A 330 -2.86 -20.99 0.34
C LEU A 330 -2.98 -22.16 1.33
N ARG A 331 -3.77 -23.20 1.03
CA ARG A 331 -3.85 -24.42 1.83
C ARG A 331 -2.50 -25.12 1.93
N CYS A 332 -1.81 -25.32 0.81
CA CYS A 332 -0.46 -25.89 0.81
C CYS A 332 0.51 -25.07 1.68
N CYS A 333 0.46 -23.74 1.59
CA CYS A 333 1.27 -22.87 2.45
C CYS A 333 0.96 -23.05 3.95
N LEU A 334 -0.30 -23.27 4.31
CA LEU A 334 -0.71 -23.53 5.69
C LEU A 334 -0.25 -24.90 6.19
N GLU A 335 -0.36 -25.94 5.35
CA GLU A 335 0.12 -27.29 5.64
C GLU A 335 1.64 -27.30 5.84
N GLU A 336 2.38 -26.61 4.97
CA GLU A 336 3.83 -26.44 5.05
C GLU A 336 4.28 -25.41 6.11
N LYS A 337 3.37 -24.65 6.71
CA LYS A 337 3.65 -23.54 7.66
C LYS A 337 4.57 -22.48 7.06
N ARG A 338 4.50 -22.32 5.74
CA ARG A 338 5.46 -21.54 4.97
C ARG A 338 4.78 -20.77 3.86
N LEU A 339 4.85 -19.45 3.96
CA LEU A 339 4.52 -18.52 2.89
C LEU A 339 5.65 -17.50 2.82
N LYS A 340 6.47 -17.58 1.78
CA LYS A 340 7.58 -16.64 1.58
C LYS A 340 7.03 -15.25 1.24
N HIS A 341 7.58 -14.21 1.83
CA HIS A 341 7.32 -12.84 1.44
C HIS A 341 7.76 -12.63 -0.02
N PHE A 342 6.97 -11.88 -0.79
CA PHE A 342 7.11 -11.83 -2.25
C PHE A 342 8.43 -11.20 -2.74
N PHE A 343 8.91 -10.14 -2.07
CA PHE A 343 10.07 -9.37 -2.54
C PHE A 343 11.45 -9.82 -2.03
N PHE A 344 11.52 -10.65 -0.97
CA PHE A 344 12.81 -11.04 -0.39
C PHE A 344 13.40 -12.24 -1.13
N GLY A 345 14.60 -12.10 -1.67
CA GLY A 345 15.29 -13.15 -2.42
C GLY A 345 14.56 -13.58 -3.70
N ASN A 346 13.74 -12.69 -4.27
CA ASN A 346 13.03 -12.94 -5.52
C ASN A 346 13.80 -12.30 -6.67
N GLU A 347 14.30 -13.15 -7.58
CA GLU A 347 15.11 -12.74 -8.73
C GLU A 347 14.24 -12.31 -9.92
N ASP A 348 12.98 -12.76 -9.98
CA ASP A 348 12.05 -12.52 -11.10
C ASP A 348 11.29 -11.18 -10.98
N MET A 349 11.95 -10.16 -10.43
CA MET A 349 11.34 -8.86 -10.17
C MET A 349 11.33 -7.97 -11.43
N PRO A 350 10.18 -7.35 -11.78
CA PRO A 350 10.13 -6.36 -12.85
C PRO A 350 11.11 -5.20 -12.67
N GLU A 351 11.73 -4.76 -13.77
CA GLU A 351 12.71 -3.67 -13.78
C GLU A 351 12.16 -2.34 -13.23
N GLU A 352 10.84 -2.11 -13.28
CA GLU A 352 10.23 -0.88 -12.76
C GLU A 352 10.15 -0.84 -11.22
N ILE A 353 10.46 -1.94 -10.54
CA ILE A 353 10.44 -2.08 -9.09
C ILE A 353 11.88 -2.07 -8.58
N SER A 354 12.26 -0.98 -7.94
CA SER A 354 13.59 -0.82 -7.34
C SER A 354 13.55 -1.33 -5.89
N LEU A 355 14.41 -2.30 -5.57
CA LEU A 355 14.53 -2.85 -4.22
C LEU A 355 15.95 -2.60 -3.67
N PRO A 356 16.12 -2.33 -2.37
CA PRO A 356 17.44 -2.25 -1.76
C PRO A 356 18.21 -3.58 -1.93
N PRO A 357 19.56 -3.55 -2.02
CA PRO A 357 20.37 -4.77 -2.14
C PRO A 357 20.08 -5.80 -1.03
N ALA A 358 19.82 -5.32 0.19
CA ALA A 358 19.47 -6.17 1.33
C ALA A 358 18.21 -7.03 1.09
N PHE A 359 17.24 -6.57 0.28
CA PHE A 359 16.06 -7.38 -0.06
C PHE A 359 16.39 -8.48 -1.06
N GLN A 360 17.30 -8.22 -1.99
CA GLN A 360 17.71 -9.17 -3.02
C GLN A 360 18.61 -10.27 -2.44
N GLU A 361 19.51 -9.91 -1.52
CA GLU A 361 20.47 -10.84 -0.91
C GLU A 361 19.90 -11.61 0.29
N ALA A 362 18.80 -11.15 0.88
CA ALA A 362 18.21 -11.77 2.06
C ALA A 362 17.51 -13.10 1.76
N GLN A 363 17.50 -13.99 2.75
CA GLN A 363 16.66 -15.17 2.71
C GLN A 363 15.17 -14.78 2.71
N PRO A 364 14.30 -15.46 1.93
CA PRO A 364 12.89 -15.14 1.88
C PRO A 364 12.23 -15.25 3.27
N LEU A 365 11.72 -14.13 3.76
CA LEU A 365 11.05 -14.06 5.06
C LEU A 365 9.75 -14.88 5.06
N ASN A 366 9.55 -15.73 6.06
CA ASN A 366 8.34 -16.55 6.18
C ASN A 366 7.21 -15.80 6.91
N LEU A 367 6.13 -15.45 6.19
CA LEU A 367 4.94 -14.83 6.76
C LEU A 367 4.19 -15.74 7.75
N PHE A 368 4.34 -17.06 7.60
CA PHE A 368 3.73 -18.07 8.48
C PHE A 368 4.69 -18.57 9.56
N GLN A 369 5.75 -17.80 9.87
CA GLN A 369 6.71 -18.17 10.92
C GLN A 369 6.02 -18.44 12.28
N HIS A 370 4.97 -17.68 12.61
CA HIS A 370 4.19 -17.90 13.84
C HIS A 370 3.44 -19.25 13.83
N LEU A 371 2.98 -19.74 12.68
CA LEU A 371 2.38 -21.06 12.54
C LEU A 371 3.42 -22.19 12.58
N ALA A 372 4.65 -21.89 12.16
CA ALA A 372 5.78 -22.80 12.33
C ALA A 372 6.14 -22.99 13.81
N GLN A 373 5.98 -21.95 14.62
CA GLN A 373 6.29 -21.93 16.05
C GLN A 373 5.14 -22.45 16.94
N ASP A 374 3.88 -22.30 16.51
CA ASP A 374 2.69 -22.74 17.26
C ASP A 374 1.84 -23.75 16.45
N PRO A 375 1.99 -25.07 16.71
CA PRO A 375 1.19 -26.11 16.07
C PRO A 375 -0.32 -26.03 16.34
N HIS A 376 -0.73 -25.47 17.48
CA HIS A 376 -2.15 -25.31 17.80
C HIS A 376 -2.77 -24.20 16.96
N ALA A 377 -2.07 -23.07 16.80
CA ALA A 377 -2.48 -22.01 15.88
C ALA A 377 -2.61 -22.52 14.44
N GLN A 378 -1.66 -23.34 13.98
CA GLN A 378 -1.72 -23.97 12.65
C GLN A 378 -2.95 -24.87 12.51
N THR A 379 -3.17 -25.79 13.45
CA THR A 379 -4.31 -26.72 13.40
C THR A 379 -5.63 -25.96 13.37
N LYS A 380 -5.76 -24.90 14.17
CA LYS A 380 -6.92 -24.03 14.20
C LYS A 380 -7.11 -23.27 12.88
N ALA A 381 -6.03 -22.79 12.26
CA ALA A 381 -6.09 -22.13 10.96
C ALA A 381 -6.58 -23.08 9.87
N LEU A 382 -6.04 -24.31 9.81
CA LEU A 382 -6.47 -25.35 8.87
C LEU A 382 -7.93 -25.75 9.08
N GLN A 383 -8.34 -26.02 10.32
CA GLN A 383 -9.74 -26.37 10.63
C GLN A 383 -10.75 -25.28 10.27
N LYS A 384 -10.34 -24.01 10.33
CA LYS A 384 -11.18 -22.90 9.88
C LYS A 384 -11.19 -22.79 8.36
N PHE A 385 -10.05 -23.03 7.72
CA PHE A 385 -9.91 -23.01 6.27
C PHE A 385 -10.75 -24.12 5.62
N ASP A 386 -10.72 -25.34 6.15
CA ASP A 386 -11.49 -26.49 5.64
C ASP A 386 -13.02 -26.34 5.82
N LYS A 387 -13.50 -25.30 6.51
CA LYS A 387 -14.93 -25.00 6.71
C LYS A 387 -15.48 -23.95 5.74
N LEU A 388 -14.59 -23.33 4.95
CA LEU A 388 -14.95 -22.40 3.88
C LEU A 388 -15.45 -23.18 2.67
#